data_AF-I7IX20-F1
#
_entry.id   AF-I7IX20-F1
#
_cell.length_a   1.000
_cell.length_b   1.000
_cell.length_c   1.000
_cell.angle_alpha   90.00
_cell.angle_beta   90.00
_cell.angle_gamma   90.00
#
_symmetry.space_group_name_H-M   'P 1'
#
loop_
_entity.id
_entity.type
_entity.pdbx_description
1 polymer ?
#
loop_
_entity_poly.entity_id
_entity_poly.type
_entity_poly.pdbx_seq_one_letter_code
_entity_poly.pdbx_strand_id
1 'polypeptide(L)'
;MFDPDELSGGGAGETKDGIGRVPLLVALVISLVAVAAVILGARYVLGEAASRPVSLPEVPAPQADTNECEALLSDLPEKIDGHNRVELADPAPQGAAAWAKSSEERVTLRCGVELPDQYTELSATEEIGGVEWLAVSDADSELTTWFSVDRTPIAAVTTSSGEGIEDLAPAIADALKADEHEPAPAPLAEADVVEPERCDGLMDSLPETLADRALTEHPSGGPRAAWTAPGLEPVALACGVELPESYRPGERITQVDDVAWFEDPDDGTFYALGRDAIVALHAPDTEGNEAIVAASDLVAAHTEKAPSGEGEAQ
;
A
#
# COMPACT_ATOMS: atom_id res chain seq x y z
N MET A 1 8.10 83.37 -32.14
CA MET A 1 7.94 82.67 -33.44
C MET A 1 7.69 81.22 -33.12
N PHE A 2 6.51 80.73 -33.52
CA PHE A 2 5.98 79.36 -33.56
C PHE A 2 4.54 79.35 -33.03
N ASP A 3 3.65 79.75 -33.93
CA ASP A 3 2.20 79.55 -33.89
C ASP A 3 1.87 78.13 -34.40
N PRO A 4 0.98 77.39 -33.73
CA PRO A 4 0.32 76.23 -34.29
C PRO A 4 -1.19 76.45 -34.39
N ASP A 5 -1.68 76.93 -35.53
CA ASP A 5 -3.11 76.92 -35.88
C ASP A 5 -3.32 76.87 -37.41
N GLU A 6 -3.84 75.75 -37.91
CA GLU A 6 -4.70 75.58 -39.10
C GLU A 6 -4.95 74.07 -39.27
N LEU A 7 -6.08 73.50 -38.83
CA LEU A 7 -7.43 73.46 -39.42
C LEU A 7 -7.59 72.64 -40.72
N SER A 8 -8.63 71.80 -40.70
CA SER A 8 -9.49 71.32 -41.81
C SER A 8 -9.54 69.79 -41.89
N GLY A 9 -10.67 69.07 -41.79
CA GLY A 9 -12.11 69.32 -41.64
C GLY A 9 -12.72 67.94 -41.33
N GLY A 10 -13.82 67.76 -40.60
CA GLY A 10 -15.18 68.22 -40.86
C GLY A 10 -16.09 66.99 -40.98
N GLY A 11 -17.23 66.99 -40.27
CA GLY A 11 -18.40 66.21 -40.68
C GLY A 11 -18.85 65.06 -39.77
N ALA A 12 -19.71 65.42 -38.82
CA ALA A 12 -21.06 64.87 -38.63
C ALA A 12 -21.28 63.37 -38.36
N GLY A 13 -21.99 63.07 -37.27
CA GLY A 13 -22.78 61.84 -37.18
C GLY A 13 -23.10 61.36 -35.78
N GLU A 14 -23.79 62.17 -34.98
CA GLU A 14 -24.58 61.62 -33.88
C GLU A 14 -25.75 60.84 -34.49
N THR A 15 -25.84 59.53 -34.26
CA THR A 15 -27.12 58.79 -34.33
C THR A 15 -27.15 57.72 -33.24
N LYS A 16 -27.89 58.07 -32.20
CA LYS A 16 -28.36 57.20 -31.14
C LYS A 16 -29.56 56.43 -31.69
N ASP A 17 -29.35 55.22 -32.19
CA ASP A 17 -30.44 54.27 -32.42
C ASP A 17 -30.25 53.07 -31.50
N GLY A 18 -31.17 52.94 -30.55
CA GLY A 18 -31.21 51.85 -29.59
C GLY A 18 -31.20 50.53 -30.33
N ILE A 19 -30.19 49.70 -30.07
CA ILE A 19 -30.18 48.30 -30.45
C ILE A 19 -31.55 47.74 -30.08
N GLY A 20 -32.33 47.36 -31.09
CA GLY A 20 -33.65 46.82 -30.86
C GLY A 20 -33.55 45.72 -29.81
N ARG A 21 -34.51 45.65 -28.88
CA ARG A 21 -34.52 44.58 -27.86
C ARG A 21 -34.40 43.19 -28.53
N VAL A 22 -34.90 43.07 -29.76
CA VAL A 22 -34.87 41.85 -30.57
C VAL A 22 -33.44 41.38 -30.91
N PRO A 23 -32.57 42.14 -31.61
CA PRO A 23 -31.19 41.69 -31.87
C PRO A 23 -30.37 41.45 -30.60
N LEU A 24 -30.60 42.21 -29.52
CA LEU A 24 -29.93 41.99 -28.23
C LEU A 24 -30.35 40.65 -27.59
N LEU A 25 -31.65 40.33 -27.60
CA LEU A 25 -32.18 39.07 -27.08
C LEU A 25 -31.72 37.88 -27.94
N VAL A 26 -31.67 38.04 -29.26
CA VAL A 26 -31.17 36.99 -30.17
C VAL A 26 -29.69 36.69 -29.90
N ALA A 27 -28.85 37.73 -29.76
CA ALA A 27 -27.43 37.55 -29.43
C ALA A 27 -27.24 36.87 -28.07
N LEU A 28 -28.05 37.22 -27.07
CA LEU A 28 -28.03 36.60 -25.74
C LEU A 28 -28.40 35.11 -25.81
N VAL A 29 -29.48 34.76 -26.50
CA VAL A 29 -29.93 33.37 -26.65
C VAL A 29 -28.88 32.53 -27.38
N ILE A 30 -28.32 33.05 -28.49
CA ILE A 30 -27.25 32.37 -29.22
C ILE A 30 -26.04 32.14 -28.33
N SER A 31 -25.65 33.14 -27.53
CA SER A 31 -24.52 33.02 -26.61
C SER A 31 -24.78 31.96 -25.54
N LEU A 32 -25.99 31.92 -24.95
CA LEU A 32 -26.37 30.91 -23.96
C LEU A 32 -26.39 29.50 -24.55
N VAL A 33 -26.91 29.33 -25.76
CA VAL A 33 -26.93 28.04 -26.46
C VAL A 33 -25.51 27.58 -26.79
N ALA A 34 -24.65 28.48 -27.28
CA ALA A 34 -23.26 28.16 -27.58
C ALA A 34 -22.49 27.75 -26.31
N VAL A 35 -22.68 28.47 -25.20
CA VAL A 35 -22.08 28.12 -23.90
C VAL A 35 -22.59 26.75 -23.43
N ALA A 36 -23.90 26.49 -23.49
CA ALA A 36 -24.45 25.20 -23.11
C ALA A 36 -23.90 24.05 -23.98
N ALA A 37 -23.80 24.25 -25.29
CA ALA A 37 -23.24 23.28 -26.23
C ALA A 37 -21.75 23.01 -25.94
N VAL A 38 -20.97 24.04 -25.63
CA VAL A 38 -19.55 23.88 -25.25
C VAL A 38 -19.42 23.13 -23.93
N ILE A 39 -20.25 23.43 -22.92
CA ILE A 39 -20.23 22.73 -21.62
C ILE A 39 -20.60 21.26 -21.79
N LEU A 40 -21.67 20.97 -22.55
CA LEU A 40 -22.10 19.60 -22.85
C LEU A 40 -21.03 18.84 -23.66
N GLY A 41 -20.45 19.46 -24.68
CA GLY A 41 -19.39 18.88 -25.50
C GLY A 41 -18.11 18.61 -24.69
N ALA A 42 -17.71 19.55 -23.83
CA ALA A 42 -16.57 19.36 -22.94
C ALA A 42 -16.82 18.24 -21.93
N ARG A 43 -18.02 18.13 -21.34
CA ARG A 43 -18.39 17.03 -20.45
C ARG A 43 -18.32 15.67 -21.13
N TYR A 44 -18.75 15.59 -22.38
CA TYR A 44 -18.70 14.36 -23.16
C TYR A 44 -17.25 13.93 -23.45
N VAL A 45 -16.44 14.84 -24.00
CA VAL A 45 -15.03 14.56 -24.35
C VAL A 45 -14.15 14.32 -23.12
N LEU A 46 -14.37 15.05 -22.02
CA LEU A 46 -13.62 14.84 -20.77
C LEU A 46 -14.04 13.56 -20.05
N GLY A 47 -15.30 13.14 -20.20
CA GLY A 47 -15.75 11.81 -19.74
C GLY A 47 -15.04 10.68 -20.47
N GLU A 48 -14.87 10.80 -21.79
CA GLU A 48 -14.08 9.84 -22.58
C GLU A 48 -12.58 9.91 -22.25
N ALA A 49 -12.03 11.09 -21.92
CA ALA A 49 -10.62 11.20 -21.53
C ALA A 49 -10.28 10.53 -20.18
N ALA A 50 -11.28 10.36 -19.30
CA ALA A 50 -11.17 9.52 -18.09
C ALA A 50 -11.20 8.01 -18.40
N SER A 51 -11.55 7.63 -19.64
CA SER A 51 -11.69 6.24 -20.11
C SER A 51 -10.43 5.73 -20.83
N ARG A 52 -9.25 6.30 -20.55
CA ARG A 52 -7.99 5.78 -21.12
C ARG A 52 -7.77 4.34 -20.61
N PRO A 53 -7.38 3.40 -21.50
CA PRO A 53 -7.09 2.05 -21.07
C PRO A 53 -6.06 2.02 -19.94
N VAL A 54 -6.37 1.31 -18.85
CA VAL A 54 -5.45 1.16 -17.71
C VAL A 54 -4.50 0.02 -17.99
N SER A 55 -3.20 0.29 -17.96
CA SER A 55 -2.18 -0.75 -18.04
C SER A 55 -1.99 -1.37 -16.65
N LEU A 56 -2.09 -2.68 -16.58
CA LEU A 56 -1.80 -3.45 -15.38
C LEU A 56 -0.57 -4.33 -15.62
N PRO A 57 0.44 -4.32 -14.73
CA PRO A 57 1.55 -5.25 -14.85
C PRO A 57 1.05 -6.69 -14.66
N GLU A 58 1.77 -7.68 -15.17
CA GLU A 58 1.41 -9.07 -14.91
C GLU A 58 1.90 -9.46 -13.50
N VAL A 59 1.03 -10.09 -12.72
CA VAL A 59 1.30 -10.59 -11.36
C VAL A 59 0.87 -12.06 -11.36
N PRO A 60 1.58 -12.96 -10.66
CA PRO A 60 1.17 -14.35 -10.53
C PRO A 60 -0.32 -14.45 -10.12
N ALA A 61 -1.10 -15.08 -10.99
CA ALA A 61 -2.53 -15.29 -10.78
C ALA A 61 -2.95 -16.66 -11.36
N PRO A 62 -2.50 -17.77 -10.73
CA PRO A 62 -2.69 -19.12 -11.28
C PRO A 62 -4.15 -19.56 -11.37
N GLN A 63 -5.07 -18.86 -10.70
CA GLN A 63 -6.51 -19.16 -10.70
C GLN A 63 -7.35 -18.13 -11.47
N ALA A 64 -6.72 -17.23 -12.23
CA ALA A 64 -7.39 -16.13 -12.93
C ALA A 64 -8.34 -16.58 -14.06
N ASP A 65 -8.19 -17.81 -14.56
CA ASP A 65 -8.98 -18.40 -15.65
C ASP A 65 -10.11 -19.33 -15.15
N THR A 66 -10.40 -19.30 -13.86
CA THR A 66 -11.48 -20.09 -13.25
C THR A 66 -12.86 -19.52 -13.55
N ASN A 67 -13.89 -20.37 -13.48
CA ASN A 67 -15.28 -19.93 -13.68
C ASN A 67 -15.73 -18.94 -12.59
N GLU A 68 -15.20 -19.08 -11.38
CA GLU A 68 -15.44 -18.18 -10.25
C GLU A 68 -14.98 -16.75 -10.59
N CYS A 69 -13.77 -16.59 -11.14
CA CYS A 69 -13.28 -15.29 -11.59
C CYS A 69 -14.07 -14.74 -12.80
N GLU A 70 -14.47 -15.58 -13.76
CA GLU A 70 -15.33 -15.16 -14.87
C GLU A 70 -16.71 -14.67 -14.37
N ALA A 71 -17.29 -15.37 -13.40
CA ALA A 71 -18.55 -15.00 -12.77
C ALA A 71 -18.44 -13.65 -12.03
N LEU A 72 -17.36 -13.47 -11.25
CA LEU A 72 -17.08 -12.20 -10.58
C LEU A 72 -17.01 -11.06 -11.60
N LEU A 73 -16.17 -11.19 -12.64
CA LEU A 73 -15.99 -10.13 -13.65
C LEU A 73 -17.29 -9.75 -14.37
N SER A 74 -18.22 -10.70 -14.50
CA SER A 74 -19.52 -10.50 -15.13
C SER A 74 -20.51 -9.73 -14.25
N ASP A 75 -20.39 -9.83 -12.92
CA ASP A 75 -21.29 -9.19 -11.95
C ASP A 75 -20.70 -7.90 -11.36
N LEU A 76 -19.45 -7.56 -11.71
CA LEU A 76 -18.79 -6.34 -11.26
C LEU A 76 -19.56 -5.06 -11.63
N PRO A 77 -19.69 -4.10 -10.70
CA PRO A 77 -20.43 -2.86 -10.93
C PRO A 77 -19.73 -1.96 -11.97
N GLU A 78 -20.55 -1.24 -12.75
CA GLU A 78 -20.06 -0.24 -13.71
C GLU A 78 -19.45 1.01 -13.03
N LYS A 79 -19.73 1.22 -11.74
CA LYS A 79 -19.27 2.37 -10.98
C LYS A 79 -19.07 2.04 -9.51
N ILE A 80 -17.94 2.44 -8.93
CA ILE A 80 -17.60 2.29 -7.51
C ILE A 80 -17.04 3.59 -6.96
N ASP A 81 -17.56 4.10 -5.84
CA ASP A 81 -17.09 5.32 -5.17
C ASP A 81 -16.82 6.53 -6.09
N GLY A 82 -17.58 6.66 -7.17
CA GLY A 82 -17.40 7.71 -8.17
C GLY A 82 -16.48 7.37 -9.34
N HIS A 83 -15.69 6.30 -9.26
CA HIS A 83 -14.87 5.74 -10.32
C HIS A 83 -15.73 4.96 -11.32
N ASN A 84 -15.60 5.23 -12.62
CA ASN A 84 -16.29 4.47 -13.65
C ASN A 84 -15.42 3.31 -14.08
N ARG A 85 -16.04 2.18 -14.43
CA ARG A 85 -15.33 1.03 -15.01
C ARG A 85 -14.67 1.46 -16.32
N VAL A 86 -13.42 1.06 -16.51
CA VAL A 86 -12.62 1.41 -17.70
C VAL A 86 -12.03 0.16 -18.33
N GLU A 87 -11.72 0.25 -19.62
CA GLU A 87 -11.05 -0.84 -20.33
C GLU A 87 -9.60 -1.00 -19.84
N LEU A 88 -9.08 -2.22 -19.90
CA LEU A 88 -7.67 -2.51 -19.67
C LEU A 88 -6.90 -2.38 -20.98
N ALA A 89 -5.64 -1.93 -20.90
CA ALA A 89 -4.76 -1.88 -22.06
C ALA A 89 -4.32 -3.29 -22.47
N ASP A 90 -4.16 -3.53 -23.77
CA ASP A 90 -3.65 -4.81 -24.28
C ASP A 90 -2.15 -4.99 -23.97
N PRO A 91 -1.72 -6.20 -23.52
CA PRO A 91 -2.55 -7.35 -23.17
C PRO A 91 -3.24 -7.18 -21.80
N ALA A 92 -4.56 -7.35 -21.77
CA ALA A 92 -5.31 -7.32 -20.52
C ALA A 92 -5.09 -8.63 -19.73
N PRO A 93 -4.65 -8.57 -18.46
CA PRO A 93 -4.55 -9.76 -17.62
C PRO A 93 -5.90 -10.45 -17.44
N GLN A 94 -5.89 -11.77 -17.38
CA GLN A 94 -7.09 -12.55 -17.05
C GLN A 94 -7.53 -12.24 -15.61
N GLY A 95 -8.82 -12.36 -15.32
CA GLY A 95 -9.35 -12.11 -13.97
C GLY A 95 -9.24 -10.65 -13.50
N ALA A 96 -8.94 -9.69 -14.39
CA ALA A 96 -8.70 -8.30 -13.99
C ALA A 96 -9.81 -7.32 -14.42
N ALA A 97 -10.00 -6.29 -13.60
CA ALA A 97 -10.86 -5.14 -13.90
C ALA A 97 -10.27 -3.85 -13.35
N ALA A 98 -10.69 -2.70 -13.88
CA ALA A 98 -10.28 -1.40 -13.36
C ALA A 98 -11.41 -0.38 -13.40
N TRP A 99 -11.33 0.57 -12.49
CA TRP A 99 -12.16 1.77 -12.43
C TRP A 99 -11.28 3.00 -12.28
N ALA A 100 -11.70 4.12 -12.85
CA ALA A 100 -10.95 5.37 -12.77
C ALA A 100 -11.88 6.59 -12.67
N LYS A 101 -11.44 7.59 -11.90
CA LYS A 101 -11.95 8.98 -11.97
C LYS A 101 -11.02 9.84 -12.83
N SER A 102 -9.73 9.59 -12.72
CA SER A 102 -8.64 10.32 -13.39
C SER A 102 -7.47 9.36 -13.70
N SER A 103 -6.35 9.89 -14.19
CA SER A 103 -5.14 9.07 -14.38
C SER A 103 -4.42 8.72 -13.08
N GLU A 104 -4.75 9.36 -11.98
CA GLU A 104 -4.09 9.20 -10.68
C GLU A 104 -5.02 8.50 -9.68
N GLU A 105 -6.35 8.70 -9.81
CA GLU A 105 -7.37 8.04 -8.99
C GLU A 105 -7.93 6.81 -9.70
N ARG A 106 -7.42 5.64 -9.33
CA ARG A 106 -7.78 4.35 -9.92
C ARG A 106 -7.97 3.29 -8.85
N VAL A 107 -8.90 2.38 -9.13
CA VAL A 107 -9.11 1.14 -8.37
C VAL A 107 -8.91 -0.02 -9.34
N THR A 108 -8.15 -1.03 -8.95
CA THR A 108 -7.87 -2.19 -9.80
C THR A 108 -8.16 -3.46 -9.05
N LEU A 109 -8.85 -4.41 -9.69
CA LEU A 109 -9.16 -5.73 -9.14
C LEU A 109 -8.43 -6.80 -9.94
N ARG A 110 -7.89 -7.79 -9.24
CA ARG A 110 -7.37 -9.05 -9.81
C ARG A 110 -7.96 -10.22 -9.05
N CYS A 111 -8.56 -11.16 -9.76
CA CYS A 111 -9.05 -12.41 -9.22
C CYS A 111 -8.08 -13.55 -9.53
N GLY A 112 -7.92 -14.47 -8.58
CA GLY A 112 -7.08 -15.65 -8.71
C GLY A 112 -5.60 -15.42 -8.46
N VAL A 113 -5.26 -14.36 -7.71
CA VAL A 113 -3.89 -14.13 -7.21
C VAL A 113 -3.52 -15.12 -6.10
N GLU A 114 -2.26 -15.15 -5.73
CA GLU A 114 -1.78 -15.90 -4.57
C GLU A 114 -2.03 -15.12 -3.27
N LEU A 115 -2.10 -15.82 -2.13
CA LEU A 115 -2.07 -15.16 -0.83
C LEU A 115 -0.72 -14.43 -0.70
N PRO A 116 -0.73 -13.19 -0.17
CA PRO A 116 0.50 -12.45 0.05
C PRO A 116 1.29 -13.07 1.21
N ASP A 117 2.62 -12.99 1.16
CA ASP A 117 3.51 -13.44 2.24
C ASP A 117 3.23 -12.68 3.56
N GLN A 118 2.63 -11.49 3.46
CA GLN A 118 2.15 -10.69 4.58
C GLN A 118 0.95 -11.29 5.32
N TYR A 119 0.34 -12.39 4.86
CA TYR A 119 -0.72 -13.09 5.58
C TYR A 119 -0.12 -14.13 6.55
N THR A 120 0.05 -13.70 7.80
CA THR A 120 0.70 -14.44 8.89
C THR A 120 -0.21 -14.53 10.11
N GLU A 121 0.17 -15.33 11.11
CA GLU A 121 -0.55 -15.41 12.40
C GLU A 121 -0.63 -14.06 13.16
N LEU A 122 0.18 -13.07 12.78
CA LEU A 122 0.17 -11.71 13.34
C LEU A 122 -0.62 -10.70 12.51
N SER A 123 -1.16 -11.11 11.36
CA SER A 123 -1.81 -10.18 10.43
C SER A 123 -3.16 -9.70 10.96
N ALA A 124 -3.38 -8.39 10.85
CA ALA A 124 -4.66 -7.77 11.20
C ALA A 124 -5.59 -7.80 9.98
N THR A 125 -6.74 -8.47 10.13
CA THR A 125 -7.78 -8.54 9.10
C THR A 125 -9.01 -7.72 9.48
N GLU A 126 -9.78 -7.31 8.48
CA GLU A 126 -11.04 -6.57 8.65
C GLU A 126 -12.16 -7.22 7.82
N GLU A 127 -13.33 -7.44 8.43
CA GLU A 127 -14.51 -7.92 7.71
C GLU A 127 -15.26 -6.74 7.07
N ILE A 128 -15.33 -6.73 5.74
CA ILE A 128 -16.02 -5.69 4.96
C ILE A 128 -16.90 -6.37 3.93
N GLY A 129 -18.19 -6.02 3.88
CA GLY A 129 -19.15 -6.60 2.94
C GLY A 129 -19.26 -8.13 2.99
N GLY A 130 -18.98 -8.73 4.16
CA GLY A 130 -19.00 -10.17 4.39
C GLY A 130 -17.76 -10.93 3.92
N VAL A 131 -16.72 -10.23 3.46
CA VAL A 131 -15.40 -10.77 3.08
C VAL A 131 -14.39 -10.35 4.14
N GLU A 132 -13.50 -11.26 4.53
CA GLU A 132 -12.37 -10.96 5.40
C GLU A 132 -11.20 -10.46 4.55
N TRP A 133 -10.71 -9.26 4.87
CA TRP A 133 -9.70 -8.58 4.10
C TRP A 133 -8.39 -8.42 4.89
N LEU A 134 -7.28 -8.71 4.22
CA LEU A 134 -5.96 -8.24 4.61
C LEU A 134 -5.60 -7.00 3.79
N ALA A 135 -5.35 -5.88 4.46
CA ALA A 135 -4.81 -4.68 3.83
C ALA A 135 -3.27 -4.72 3.85
N VAL A 136 -2.64 -4.52 2.70
CA VAL A 136 -1.19 -4.37 2.55
C VAL A 136 -0.90 -3.02 1.92
N SER A 137 -0.29 -2.12 2.70
CA SER A 137 0.06 -0.77 2.24
C SER A 137 1.38 -0.79 1.47
N ASP A 138 1.44 -0.04 0.38
CA ASP A 138 2.69 0.23 -0.32
C ASP A 138 3.44 1.32 0.44
N ALA A 139 4.68 1.04 0.84
CA ALA A 139 5.47 1.99 1.63
C ALA A 139 5.94 3.22 0.80
N ASP A 140 5.97 3.11 -0.53
CA ASP A 140 6.39 4.16 -1.45
C ASP A 140 5.20 4.95 -2.02
N SER A 141 3.96 4.60 -1.68
CA SER A 141 2.76 5.27 -2.21
C SER A 141 1.57 5.28 -1.25
N GLU A 142 0.49 6.00 -1.59
CA GLU A 142 -0.76 5.99 -0.82
C GLU A 142 -1.69 4.82 -1.21
N LEU A 143 -1.16 3.83 -1.93
CA LEU A 143 -1.91 2.66 -2.38
C LEU A 143 -1.92 1.56 -1.33
N THR A 144 -3.06 0.91 -1.20
CA THR A 144 -3.25 -0.28 -0.39
C THR A 144 -3.84 -1.37 -1.28
N THR A 145 -3.28 -2.57 -1.21
CA THR A 145 -3.88 -3.76 -1.83
C THR A 145 -4.60 -4.57 -0.76
N TRP A 146 -5.90 -4.77 -0.97
CA TRP A 146 -6.79 -5.52 -0.10
C TRP A 146 -6.97 -6.93 -0.67
N PHE A 147 -6.58 -7.96 0.08
CA PHE A 147 -6.68 -9.37 -0.31
C PHE A 147 -7.83 -10.04 0.43
N SER A 148 -8.69 -10.78 -0.28
CA SER A 148 -9.77 -11.57 0.33
C SER A 148 -9.21 -12.86 0.92
N VAL A 149 -8.91 -12.87 2.22
CA VAL A 149 -8.22 -13.98 2.90
C VAL A 149 -9.17 -15.07 3.41
N ASP A 150 -10.46 -14.96 3.14
CA ASP A 150 -11.48 -15.97 3.42
C ASP A 150 -12.21 -16.45 2.16
N ARG A 151 -11.59 -16.29 0.97
CA ARG A 151 -12.17 -16.66 -0.32
C ARG A 151 -11.25 -17.50 -1.17
N THR A 152 -11.83 -18.34 -2.03
CA THR A 152 -11.10 -19.04 -3.10
C THR A 152 -11.90 -18.94 -4.41
N PRO A 153 -11.28 -18.46 -5.51
CA PRO A 153 -9.95 -17.85 -5.61
C PRO A 153 -9.76 -16.56 -4.80
N ILE A 154 -8.51 -16.13 -4.58
CA ILE A 154 -8.21 -14.86 -3.88
C ILE A 154 -8.45 -13.68 -4.82
N ALA A 155 -9.18 -12.67 -4.37
CA ALA A 155 -9.28 -11.36 -5.02
C ALA A 155 -8.35 -10.36 -4.33
N ALA A 156 -7.61 -9.59 -5.13
CA ALA A 156 -6.82 -8.45 -4.71
C ALA A 156 -7.39 -7.17 -5.31
N VAL A 157 -7.66 -6.17 -4.46
CA VAL A 157 -8.12 -4.84 -4.87
C VAL A 157 -7.11 -3.80 -4.44
N THR A 158 -6.46 -3.14 -5.41
CA THR A 158 -5.54 -2.04 -5.15
C THR A 158 -6.26 -0.71 -5.32
N THR A 159 -6.18 0.14 -4.31
CA THR A 159 -6.89 1.42 -4.23
C THR A 159 -6.17 2.40 -3.31
N SER A 160 -6.47 3.69 -3.45
CA SER A 160 -6.04 4.71 -2.49
C SER A 160 -7.00 4.74 -1.31
N SER A 161 -6.49 4.74 -0.08
CA SER A 161 -7.29 4.92 1.15
C SER A 161 -8.53 3.99 1.30
N GLY A 162 -8.49 2.78 0.71
CA GLY A 162 -9.61 1.82 0.77
C GLY A 162 -10.84 2.15 -0.10
N GLU A 163 -10.76 3.13 -1.01
CA GLU A 163 -11.88 3.48 -1.89
C GLU A 163 -12.38 2.28 -2.71
N GLY A 164 -13.69 2.12 -2.81
CA GLY A 164 -14.35 1.11 -3.64
C GLY A 164 -14.46 -0.29 -3.01
N ILE A 165 -13.81 -0.55 -1.86
CA ILE A 165 -13.85 -1.88 -1.21
C ILE A 165 -15.27 -2.26 -0.81
N GLU A 166 -16.02 -1.35 -0.17
CA GLU A 166 -17.41 -1.58 0.24
C GLU A 166 -18.36 -1.85 -0.94
N ASP A 167 -18.11 -1.24 -2.09
CA ASP A 167 -18.91 -1.47 -3.31
C ASP A 167 -18.59 -2.81 -3.97
N LEU A 168 -17.34 -3.29 -3.84
CA LEU A 168 -16.86 -4.51 -4.48
C LEU A 168 -17.05 -5.76 -3.63
N ALA A 169 -16.97 -5.64 -2.31
CA ALA A 169 -17.04 -6.76 -1.38
C ALA A 169 -18.28 -7.65 -1.55
N PRO A 170 -19.51 -7.13 -1.77
CA PRO A 170 -20.68 -7.97 -2.01
C PRO A 170 -20.57 -8.83 -3.26
N ALA A 171 -20.08 -8.27 -4.37
CA ALA A 171 -19.89 -9.02 -5.62
C ALA A 171 -18.84 -10.13 -5.46
N ILE A 172 -17.79 -9.86 -4.69
CA ILE A 172 -16.75 -10.85 -4.34
C ILE A 172 -17.31 -11.95 -3.44
N ALA A 173 -18.09 -11.59 -2.41
CA ALA A 173 -18.73 -12.55 -1.52
C ALA A 173 -19.72 -13.47 -2.25
N ASP A 174 -20.46 -12.96 -3.22
CA ASP A 174 -21.44 -13.73 -3.98
C ASP A 174 -20.79 -14.65 -5.03
N ALA A 175 -19.70 -14.20 -5.68
CA ALA A 175 -19.07 -14.93 -6.77
C ALA A 175 -18.01 -15.94 -6.30
N LEU A 176 -17.26 -15.64 -5.24
CA LEU A 176 -16.12 -16.45 -4.79
C LEU A 176 -16.52 -17.30 -3.59
N LYS A 177 -16.03 -18.54 -3.51
CA LYS A 177 -16.40 -19.46 -2.43
C LYS A 177 -15.70 -19.04 -1.15
N ALA A 178 -16.42 -19.08 -0.04
CA ALA A 178 -15.79 -18.98 1.28
C ALA A 178 -14.85 -20.18 1.50
N ASP A 179 -13.64 -19.89 1.96
CA ASP A 179 -12.59 -20.88 2.22
C ASP A 179 -11.70 -20.37 3.35
N GLU A 180 -11.30 -21.25 4.26
CA GLU A 180 -10.41 -20.88 5.37
C GLU A 180 -8.97 -21.17 4.96
N HIS A 181 -8.15 -20.12 4.92
CA HIS A 181 -6.73 -20.21 4.57
C HIS A 181 -5.88 -20.25 5.83
N GLU A 182 -4.91 -21.14 5.87
CA GLU A 182 -3.96 -21.18 6.99
C GLU A 182 -2.94 -20.04 6.81
N PRO A 183 -2.83 -19.11 7.77
CA PRO A 183 -1.82 -18.06 7.69
C PRO A 183 -0.41 -18.63 7.83
N ALA A 184 0.57 -17.96 7.23
CA ALA A 184 1.97 -18.32 7.43
C ALA A 184 2.38 -18.14 8.90
N PRO A 185 3.42 -18.87 9.37
CA PRO A 185 3.97 -18.64 10.71
C PRO A 185 4.36 -17.18 10.91
N ALA A 186 4.17 -16.67 12.14
CA ALA A 186 4.68 -15.34 12.49
C ALA A 186 6.20 -15.23 12.23
N PRO A 187 6.72 -14.06 11.80
CA PRO A 187 8.16 -13.88 11.65
C PRO A 187 8.92 -14.25 12.93
N LEU A 188 10.03 -14.98 12.80
CA LEU A 188 10.82 -15.54 13.92
C LEU A 188 10.10 -16.61 14.76
N ALA A 189 8.94 -17.11 14.34
CA ALA A 189 8.26 -18.24 15.00
C ALA A 189 9.16 -19.47 15.12
N GLU A 190 9.89 -19.76 14.04
CA GLU A 190 10.75 -20.94 13.90
C GLU A 190 12.20 -20.70 14.36
N ALA A 191 12.54 -19.50 14.83
CA ALA A 191 13.90 -19.21 15.28
C ALA A 191 14.30 -20.10 16.46
N ASP A 192 15.45 -20.76 16.39
CA ASP A 192 15.93 -21.65 17.44
C ASP A 192 16.41 -20.87 18.66
N VAL A 193 15.65 -20.90 19.76
CA VAL A 193 16.00 -20.22 21.02
C VAL A 193 16.81 -21.18 21.90
N VAL A 194 18.09 -20.86 22.09
CA VAL A 194 19.06 -21.69 22.83
C VAL A 194 19.41 -21.17 24.22
N GLU A 195 19.26 -19.86 24.47
CA GLU A 195 19.60 -19.23 25.76
C GLU A 195 18.49 -18.28 26.28
N PRO A 196 17.27 -18.80 26.55
CA PRO A 196 16.13 -17.97 26.92
C PRO A 196 16.29 -17.25 28.26
N GLU A 197 17.06 -17.81 29.20
CA GLU A 197 17.21 -17.26 30.55
C GLU A 197 18.00 -15.95 30.58
N ARG A 198 18.73 -15.61 29.51
CA ARG A 198 19.46 -14.35 29.38
C ARG A 198 18.57 -13.19 28.92
N CYS A 199 17.33 -13.47 28.57
CA CYS A 199 16.43 -12.53 27.90
C CYS A 199 15.43 -11.85 28.83
N ASP A 200 15.28 -12.29 30.09
CA ASP A 200 14.28 -11.75 31.02
C ASP A 200 14.33 -10.21 31.10
N GLY A 201 15.54 -9.64 31.24
CA GLY A 201 15.72 -8.20 31.34
C GLY A 201 15.31 -7.43 30.07
N LEU A 202 15.53 -8.03 28.90
CA LEU A 202 15.14 -7.45 27.61
C LEU A 202 13.61 -7.52 27.45
N MET A 203 13.03 -8.69 27.70
CA MET A 203 11.61 -8.96 27.55
C MET A 203 10.76 -8.13 28.53
N ASP A 204 11.23 -7.92 29.76
CA ASP A 204 10.55 -7.07 30.76
C ASP A 204 10.59 -5.58 30.43
N SER A 205 11.45 -5.16 29.49
CA SER A 205 11.70 -3.75 29.17
C SER A 205 11.24 -3.35 27.76
N LEU A 206 10.49 -4.23 27.07
CA LEU A 206 9.99 -3.97 25.73
C LEU A 206 9.10 -2.71 25.71
N PRO A 207 9.26 -1.83 24.70
CA PRO A 207 8.40 -0.66 24.58
C PRO A 207 6.99 -1.06 24.14
N GLU A 208 5.98 -0.31 24.61
CA GLU A 208 4.59 -0.47 24.17
C GLU A 208 4.41 -0.18 22.68
N THR A 209 5.30 0.63 22.09
CA THR A 209 5.29 0.96 20.66
C THR A 209 6.68 0.89 20.04
N LEU A 210 6.76 0.39 18.81
CA LEU A 210 7.98 0.31 18.00
C LEU A 210 7.64 0.54 16.53
N ALA A 211 8.31 1.50 15.86
CA ALA A 211 8.05 1.85 14.45
C ALA A 211 6.54 1.97 14.13
N ASP A 212 5.84 2.84 14.88
CA ASP A 212 4.40 3.10 14.77
C ASP A 212 3.45 1.90 14.97
N ARG A 213 3.96 0.79 15.54
CA ARG A 213 3.20 -0.43 15.82
C ARG A 213 3.05 -0.66 17.32
N ALA A 214 1.93 -1.25 17.74
CA ALA A 214 1.67 -1.56 19.13
C ALA A 214 2.16 -2.95 19.49
N LEU A 215 2.72 -3.11 20.69
CA LEU A 215 3.19 -4.39 21.23
C LEU A 215 2.02 -5.38 21.32
N THR A 216 2.24 -6.60 20.83
CA THR A 216 1.32 -7.74 20.90
C THR A 216 2.07 -9.00 21.34
N GLU A 217 1.32 -10.00 21.79
CA GLU A 217 1.89 -11.31 22.13
C GLU A 217 2.32 -12.04 20.85
N HIS A 218 3.54 -12.60 20.88
CA HIS A 218 4.02 -13.43 19.79
C HIS A 218 3.40 -14.84 19.87
N PRO A 219 2.76 -15.38 18.81
CA PRO A 219 2.03 -16.66 18.85
C PRO A 219 2.87 -17.85 19.34
N SER A 220 4.15 -17.88 18.96
CA SER A 220 5.09 -18.96 19.33
C SER A 220 5.60 -18.91 20.78
N GLY A 221 5.32 -17.83 21.54
CA GLY A 221 5.77 -17.63 22.91
C GLY A 221 7.30 -17.63 23.09
N GLY A 222 7.74 -17.90 24.33
CA GLY A 222 9.16 -17.81 24.71
C GLY A 222 9.65 -16.35 24.79
N PRO A 223 10.96 -16.09 24.70
CA PRO A 223 11.51 -14.74 24.66
C PRO A 223 11.32 -14.10 23.28
N ARG A 224 10.06 -14.02 22.83
CA ARG A 224 9.64 -13.41 21.57
C ARG A 224 8.60 -12.33 21.80
N ALA A 225 8.65 -11.30 20.96
CA ALA A 225 7.69 -10.20 20.95
C ALA A 225 7.36 -9.82 19.51
N ALA A 226 6.19 -9.23 19.32
CA ALA A 226 5.79 -8.66 18.05
C ALA A 226 5.15 -7.29 18.25
N TRP A 227 5.27 -6.43 17.25
CA TRP A 227 4.54 -5.18 17.17
C TRP A 227 3.76 -5.16 15.85
N THR A 228 2.46 -4.88 15.95
CA THR A 228 1.53 -4.90 14.81
C THR A 228 0.79 -3.58 14.66
N ALA A 229 0.42 -3.24 13.44
CA ALA A 229 -0.53 -2.17 13.13
C ALA A 229 -1.35 -2.53 11.88
N PRO A 230 -2.60 -2.07 11.76
CA PRO A 230 -3.40 -2.32 10.56
C PRO A 230 -2.71 -1.80 9.30
N GLY A 231 -2.67 -2.63 8.26
CA GLY A 231 -2.09 -2.26 6.96
C GLY A 231 -0.56 -2.27 6.90
N LEU A 232 0.13 -2.56 8.00
CA LEU A 232 1.59 -2.59 8.11
C LEU A 232 2.08 -3.99 8.44
N GLU A 233 3.20 -4.39 7.82
CA GLU A 233 3.88 -5.65 8.14
C GLU A 233 4.40 -5.64 9.59
N PRO A 234 4.33 -6.76 10.34
CA PRO A 234 4.73 -6.80 11.74
C PRO A 234 6.25 -6.62 11.91
N VAL A 235 6.65 -6.02 13.04
CA VAL A 235 8.03 -6.11 13.53
C VAL A 235 8.07 -7.24 14.56
N ALA A 236 9.01 -8.17 14.45
CA ALA A 236 9.14 -9.27 15.40
C ALA A 236 10.55 -9.30 15.99
N LEU A 237 10.65 -9.68 17.25
CA LEU A 237 11.91 -9.86 17.97
C LEU A 237 11.93 -11.22 18.63
N ALA A 238 13.07 -11.91 18.53
CA ALA A 238 13.37 -13.12 19.28
C ALA A 238 14.73 -12.97 19.96
N CYS A 239 14.80 -13.23 21.26
CA CYS A 239 16.03 -13.13 22.04
C CYS A 239 16.58 -14.50 22.44
N GLY A 240 17.91 -14.60 22.51
CA GLY A 240 18.60 -15.84 22.88
C GLY A 240 18.58 -16.87 21.76
N VAL A 241 18.45 -16.41 20.52
CA VAL A 241 18.43 -17.28 19.33
C VAL A 241 19.82 -17.84 19.03
N GLU A 242 19.89 -18.93 18.27
CA GLU A 242 21.13 -19.40 17.68
C GLU A 242 21.62 -18.43 16.59
N LEU A 243 22.93 -18.39 16.37
CA LEU A 243 23.53 -17.60 15.29
C LEU A 243 23.12 -18.19 13.93
N PRO A 244 22.67 -17.40 12.95
CA PRO A 244 22.19 -17.95 11.70
C PRO A 244 23.32 -18.61 10.91
N GLU A 245 23.02 -19.69 10.20
CA GLU A 245 23.99 -20.45 9.40
C GLU A 245 24.65 -19.61 8.28
N SER A 246 23.95 -18.55 7.85
CA SER A 246 24.39 -17.57 6.87
C SER A 246 25.55 -16.70 7.38
N TYR A 247 25.69 -16.50 8.69
CA TYR A 247 26.73 -15.65 9.26
C TYR A 247 28.13 -16.29 9.19
N ARG A 248 29.10 -15.52 8.70
CA ARG A 248 30.52 -15.92 8.62
C ARG A 248 31.46 -14.77 9.01
N PRO A 249 32.68 -15.07 9.48
CA PRO A 249 33.70 -14.04 9.65
C PRO A 249 33.98 -13.31 8.33
N GLY A 250 33.94 -11.97 8.38
CA GLY A 250 34.13 -11.12 7.21
C GLY A 250 32.84 -10.66 6.54
N GLU A 251 31.68 -11.14 7.00
CA GLU A 251 30.38 -10.59 6.57
C GLU A 251 30.25 -9.10 6.90
N ARG A 252 29.40 -8.43 6.11
CA ARG A 252 29.13 -7.01 6.30
C ARG A 252 28.26 -6.82 7.55
N ILE A 253 28.74 -5.99 8.46
CA ILE A 253 28.05 -5.66 9.72
C ILE A 253 27.75 -4.17 9.74
N THR A 254 26.53 -3.84 10.16
CA THR A 254 26.10 -2.46 10.40
C THR A 254 26.23 -2.17 11.88
N GLN A 255 27.04 -1.17 12.24
CA GLN A 255 27.12 -0.70 13.62
C GLN A 255 26.05 0.38 13.84
N VAL A 256 25.15 0.14 14.78
CA VAL A 256 24.17 1.11 15.25
C VAL A 256 24.38 1.27 16.75
N ASP A 257 24.81 2.47 17.14
CA ASP A 257 25.25 2.77 18.51
C ASP A 257 26.27 1.74 19.03
N ASP A 258 25.95 1.04 20.13
CA ASP A 258 26.80 0.04 20.77
C ASP A 258 26.50 -1.41 20.30
N VAL A 259 25.65 -1.60 19.28
CA VAL A 259 25.20 -2.90 18.77
C VAL A 259 25.64 -3.14 17.32
N ALA A 260 26.21 -4.31 17.09
CA ALA A 260 26.65 -4.76 15.78
C ALA A 260 25.56 -5.64 15.16
N TRP A 261 25.00 -5.24 14.02
CA TRP A 261 23.92 -5.95 13.35
C TRP A 261 24.40 -6.64 12.08
N PHE A 262 24.16 -7.94 12.00
CA PHE A 262 24.24 -8.72 10.76
C PHE A 262 22.85 -8.82 10.14
N GLU A 263 22.73 -8.62 8.84
CA GLU A 263 21.48 -8.79 8.09
C GLU A 263 21.59 -10.09 7.31
N ASP A 264 20.69 -11.03 7.56
CA ASP A 264 20.66 -12.29 6.85
C ASP A 264 20.25 -12.04 5.39
N PRO A 265 21.06 -12.43 4.39
CA PRO A 265 20.75 -12.20 2.99
C PRO A 265 19.58 -13.03 2.47
N ASP A 266 19.16 -14.08 3.18
CA ASP A 266 18.10 -14.98 2.74
C ASP A 266 16.70 -14.43 3.04
N ASP A 267 16.52 -13.76 4.18
CA ASP A 267 15.21 -13.27 4.64
C ASP A 267 15.20 -11.83 5.19
N GLY A 268 16.33 -11.14 5.23
CA GLY A 268 16.45 -9.76 5.73
C GLY A 268 16.42 -9.62 7.26
N THR A 269 16.40 -10.73 8.02
CA THR A 269 16.40 -10.69 9.49
C THR A 269 17.71 -10.11 10.02
N PHE A 270 17.62 -9.17 10.97
CA PHE A 270 18.77 -8.57 11.63
C PHE A 270 19.13 -9.32 12.91
N TYR A 271 20.40 -9.68 13.08
CA TYR A 271 20.94 -10.36 14.25
C TYR A 271 21.93 -9.46 14.99
N ALA A 272 21.63 -9.15 16.25
CA ALA A 272 22.51 -8.39 17.14
C ALA A 272 23.64 -9.29 17.65
N LEU A 273 24.87 -8.94 17.26
CA LEU A 273 26.10 -9.65 17.58
C LEU A 273 26.88 -8.96 18.72
N GLY A 274 27.86 -9.70 19.27
CA GLY A 274 28.74 -9.18 20.32
C GLY A 274 28.07 -9.01 21.68
N ARG A 275 26.91 -9.63 21.86
CA ARG A 275 26.14 -9.68 23.10
C ARG A 275 26.19 -11.08 23.71
N ASP A 276 25.89 -11.19 25.00
CA ASP A 276 25.77 -12.46 25.71
C ASP A 276 24.52 -13.28 25.31
N ALA A 277 23.55 -12.67 24.63
CA ALA A 277 22.45 -13.34 23.95
C ALA A 277 22.27 -12.73 22.55
N ILE A 278 22.10 -13.57 21.53
CA ILE A 278 21.83 -13.09 20.17
C ILE A 278 20.37 -12.68 20.10
N VAL A 279 20.10 -11.49 19.58
CA VAL A 279 18.74 -10.97 19.38
C VAL A 279 18.49 -10.88 17.88
N ALA A 280 17.51 -11.65 17.40
CA ALA A 280 16.98 -11.52 16.05
C ALA A 280 15.84 -10.48 16.02
N LEU A 281 15.83 -9.66 14.99
CA LEU A 281 14.84 -8.64 14.72
C LEU A 281 14.44 -8.77 13.25
N HIS A 282 13.18 -9.11 13.01
CA HIS A 282 12.56 -9.02 11.70
C HIS A 282 11.82 -7.69 11.60
N ALA A 283 12.08 -6.92 10.55
CA ALA A 283 11.38 -5.68 10.27
C ALA A 283 11.29 -5.46 8.75
N PRO A 284 10.18 -4.92 8.24
CA PRO A 284 10.02 -4.59 6.83
C PRO A 284 11.06 -3.58 6.33
N ASP A 285 11.44 -3.68 5.06
CA ASP A 285 12.58 -2.98 4.44
C ASP A 285 12.56 -1.45 4.63
N THR A 286 11.38 -0.83 4.54
CA THR A 286 11.23 0.62 4.65
C THR A 286 11.37 1.15 6.07
N GLU A 287 10.98 0.36 7.06
CA GLU A 287 11.09 0.71 8.48
C GLU A 287 12.30 0.08 9.19
N GLY A 288 13.04 -0.80 8.51
CA GLY A 288 14.16 -1.55 9.09
C GLY A 288 15.17 -0.66 9.82
N ASN A 289 15.50 0.50 9.26
CA ASN A 289 16.42 1.44 9.91
C ASN A 289 15.88 2.00 11.25
N GLU A 290 14.60 2.35 11.33
CA GLU A 290 14.00 2.87 12.56
C GLU A 290 13.87 1.77 13.61
N ALA A 291 13.40 0.59 13.20
CA ALA A 291 13.27 -0.58 14.06
C ALA A 291 14.63 -1.00 14.65
N ILE A 292 15.69 -1.04 13.83
CA ILE A 292 17.05 -1.36 14.27
C ILE A 292 17.57 -0.33 15.26
N VAL A 293 17.38 0.97 15.01
CA VAL A 293 17.84 2.02 15.93
C VAL A 293 17.16 1.88 17.30
N ALA A 294 15.84 1.75 17.32
CA ALA A 294 15.10 1.59 18.57
C ALA A 294 15.43 0.27 19.29
N ALA A 295 15.62 -0.83 18.54
CA ALA A 295 16.05 -2.10 19.10
C ALA A 295 17.50 -2.05 19.62
N SER A 296 18.38 -1.26 19.01
CA SER A 296 19.79 -1.14 19.44
C SER A 296 19.92 -0.58 20.85
N ASP A 297 19.14 0.45 21.18
CA ASP A 297 19.11 1.02 22.53
C ASP A 297 18.66 -0.02 23.56
N LEU A 298 17.61 -0.77 23.22
CA LEU A 298 17.05 -1.81 24.08
C LEU A 298 18.06 -2.97 24.29
N VAL A 299 18.64 -3.48 23.21
CA VAL A 299 19.64 -4.55 23.25
C VAL A 299 20.87 -4.11 24.05
N ALA A 300 21.38 -2.91 23.81
CA ALA A 300 22.57 -2.40 24.50
C ALA A 300 22.36 -2.28 26.01
N ALA A 301 21.16 -1.88 26.45
CA ALA A 301 20.81 -1.67 27.84
C ALA A 301 20.51 -2.97 28.61
N HIS A 302 19.98 -3.99 27.94
CA HIS A 302 19.40 -5.18 28.60
C HIS A 302 20.07 -6.51 28.27
N THR A 303 21.12 -6.50 27.46
CA THR A 303 22.03 -7.64 27.28
C THR A 303 23.43 -7.26 27.78
N GLU A 304 24.31 -8.20 28.08
CA GLU A 304 25.71 -7.91 28.41
C GLU A 304 26.58 -7.95 27.14
N LYS A 305 27.73 -7.27 27.15
CA LYS A 305 28.71 -7.41 26.06
C LYS A 305 29.37 -8.79 26.18
N ALA A 306 29.42 -9.55 25.08
CA ALA A 306 30.13 -10.82 25.06
C ALA A 306 31.61 -10.60 25.44
N PRO A 307 32.23 -11.51 26.21
CA PRO A 307 33.63 -11.40 26.56
C PRO A 307 34.49 -11.33 25.30
N SER A 308 35.38 -10.35 25.23
CA SER A 308 36.26 -10.13 24.08
C SER A 308 37.33 -11.23 24.02
N GLY A 309 37.02 -12.33 23.34
CA GLY A 309 37.99 -13.32 22.89
C GLY A 309 37.86 -14.71 23.53
N GLU A 310 37.36 -15.66 22.74
CA GLU A 310 37.98 -16.96 22.48
C GLU A 310 37.38 -17.52 21.18
N GLY A 311 37.90 -17.01 20.05
CA GLY A 311 37.50 -17.39 18.69
C GLY A 311 38.58 -17.06 17.66
N GLU A 312 39.85 -17.04 18.08
CA GLU A 312 40.98 -17.11 17.17
C GLU A 312 41.54 -18.54 17.22
N ALA A 313 41.50 -19.22 16.08
CA ALA A 313 42.18 -20.47 15.76
C ALA A 313 41.76 -21.75 16.53
N GLN A 314 40.99 -22.60 15.84
CA GLN A 314 41.49 -23.89 15.32
C GLN A 314 40.60 -24.44 14.22
#